data_AF-A0A3B1AFF6-F1
#
_entry.id   AF-A0A3B1AFF6-F1
#
_cell.length_a   1.000
_cell.length_b   1.000
_cell.length_c   1.000
_cell.angle_alpha   90.00
_cell.angle_beta   90.00
_cell.angle_gamma   90.00
#
_symmetry.space_group_name_H-M   'P 1'
#
loop_
_entity.id
_entity.type
_entity.pdbx_description
1 polymer ?
#
loop_
_entity_poly.entity_id
_entity_poly.type
_entity_poly.pdbx_seq_one_letter_code
_entity_poly.pdbx_strand_id
1 'polypeptide(L)'
;MTPLYDIMSAYPLLANKQLQAKKIKMAMAISGKNRHYLWHTIQPRHFLSTAKQAGFNEKTARTLVVEMMDALDEVIARIEAMIPDGFPDTIATPILTSMRKQRDRYAAGLEN
;
A
#
# COMPACT_ATOMS: atom_id res chain seq x y z
N MET A 1 -19.89 -11.13 1.48
CA MET A 1 -18.42 -11.14 1.66
C MET A 1 -18.11 -11.55 3.10
N THR A 2 -17.06 -12.32 3.32
CA THR A 2 -16.49 -12.57 4.66
C THR A 2 -15.41 -11.51 4.96
N PRO A 3 -15.00 -11.31 6.23
CA PRO A 3 -13.86 -10.45 6.56
C PRO A 3 -12.57 -10.89 5.85
N LEU A 4 -11.66 -9.94 5.59
CA LEU A 4 -10.33 -10.23 5.07
C LEU A 4 -9.45 -10.84 6.16
N TYR A 5 -8.65 -11.84 5.80
CA TYR A 5 -7.70 -12.52 6.68
C TYR A 5 -6.39 -12.82 5.92
N ASP A 6 -5.40 -13.41 6.60
CA ASP A 6 -4.07 -13.71 6.06
C ASP A 6 -3.31 -12.48 5.51
N ILE A 7 -3.40 -11.35 6.22
CA ILE A 7 -2.72 -10.12 5.85
C ILE A 7 -1.31 -10.12 6.46
N MET A 8 -0.29 -10.14 5.60
CA MET A 8 1.11 -10.04 5.99
C MET A 8 1.85 -8.96 5.17
N SER A 9 2.84 -8.32 5.80
CA SER A 9 3.66 -7.29 5.16
C SER A 9 5.04 -7.82 4.79
N ALA A 10 5.50 -7.51 3.58
CA ALA A 10 6.85 -7.82 3.12
C ALA A 10 7.90 -6.78 3.55
N TYR A 11 7.50 -5.65 4.14
CA TYR A 11 8.40 -4.55 4.49
C TYR A 11 9.50 -4.91 5.50
N PRO A 12 9.26 -5.74 6.53
CA PRO A 12 10.34 -6.19 7.42
C PRO A 12 11.44 -6.94 6.66
N LEU A 13 11.06 -7.84 5.73
CA LEU A 13 12.01 -8.60 4.91
C LEU A 13 12.79 -7.70 3.95
N LEU A 14 12.15 -6.65 3.43
CA LEU A 14 12.80 -5.62 2.62
C LEU A 14 13.83 -4.83 3.43
N ALA A 15 13.47 -4.38 4.64
CA ALA A 15 14.36 -3.63 5.51
C ALA A 15 15.58 -4.47 5.94
N ASN A 16 15.37 -5.76 6.21
CA ASN A 16 16.43 -6.71 6.56
C ASN A 16 17.22 -7.23 5.35
N LYS A 17 16.98 -6.70 4.13
CA LYS A 17 17.64 -7.11 2.88
C LYS A 17 17.49 -8.60 2.53
N GLN A 18 16.53 -9.29 3.14
CA GLN A 18 16.22 -10.71 2.89
C GLN A 18 15.37 -10.87 1.62
N LEU A 19 14.69 -9.80 1.20
CA LEU A 19 13.90 -9.77 -0.02
C LEU A 19 14.26 -8.54 -0.86
N GLN A 20 14.40 -8.72 -2.18
CA GLN A 20 14.67 -7.62 -3.10
C GLN A 20 13.34 -7.07 -3.64
N ALA A 21 13.14 -5.74 -3.57
CA ALA A 21 11.92 -5.08 -4.06
C ALA A 21 11.56 -5.45 -5.51
N LYS A 22 12.56 -5.61 -6.38
CA LYS A 22 12.39 -5.99 -7.79
C LYS A 22 11.87 -7.41 -8.01
N LYS A 23 11.92 -8.27 -6.98
CA LYS A 23 11.44 -9.65 -7.04
C LYS A 23 10.03 -9.83 -6.47
N ILE A 24 9.48 -8.81 -5.79
CA ILE A 24 8.15 -8.86 -5.19
C ILE A 24 7.09 -8.79 -6.29
N LYS A 25 6.17 -9.76 -6.26
CA LYS A 25 5.01 -9.83 -7.15
C LYS A 25 3.71 -9.81 -6.35
N MET A 26 2.73 -9.09 -6.87
CA MET A 26 1.35 -9.15 -6.39
C MET A 26 0.72 -10.50 -6.80
N ALA A 27 -0.14 -11.05 -5.94
CA ALA A 27 -0.91 -12.25 -6.27
C ALA A 27 -1.87 -12.01 -7.45
N MET A 28 -2.47 -10.82 -7.50
CA MET A 28 -3.33 -10.36 -8.60
C MET A 28 -2.73 -9.13 -9.26
N ALA A 29 -2.86 -9.04 -10.59
CA ALA A 29 -2.34 -7.90 -11.32
C ALA A 29 -3.17 -6.64 -11.06
N ILE A 30 -2.49 -5.50 -11.06
CA ILE A 30 -3.12 -4.20 -11.24
C ILE A 30 -3.08 -3.86 -12.74
N SER A 31 -4.22 -3.49 -13.30
CA SER A 31 -4.40 -3.26 -14.73
C SER A 31 -4.14 -1.79 -15.09
N GLY A 32 -3.19 -1.55 -15.98
CA GLY A 32 -2.98 -0.26 -16.66
C GLY A 32 -3.06 -0.44 -18.18
N LYS A 33 -2.13 0.17 -18.93
CA LYS A 33 -1.90 -0.19 -20.34
C LYS A 33 -1.49 -1.66 -20.47
N ASN A 34 -0.76 -2.18 -19.48
CA ASN A 34 -0.37 -3.59 -19.35
C ASN A 34 -0.76 -4.10 -17.95
N ARG A 35 -0.65 -5.43 -17.74
CA ARG A 35 -0.82 -6.03 -16.41
C ARG A 35 0.45 -5.82 -15.57
N HIS A 36 0.31 -5.20 -14.40
CA HIS A 36 1.40 -4.96 -13.47
C HIS A 36 1.35 -5.98 -12.32
N TYR A 37 2.28 -6.93 -12.32
CA TYR A 37 2.50 -7.85 -11.20
C TYR A 37 3.65 -7.40 -10.29
N LEU A 38 4.70 -6.79 -10.86
CA LEU A 38 5.86 -6.38 -10.08
C LEU A 38 5.51 -5.19 -9.18
N TRP A 39 5.52 -5.41 -7.87
CA TRP A 39 5.05 -4.46 -6.87
C TRP A 39 5.68 -3.08 -7.03
N HIS A 40 7.01 -3.04 -7.21
CA HIS A 40 7.75 -1.78 -7.34
C HIS A 40 7.44 -0.97 -8.61
N THR A 41 6.79 -1.58 -9.62
CA THR A 41 6.38 -0.90 -10.87
C THR A 41 4.98 -0.31 -10.79
N ILE A 42 4.22 -0.64 -9.75
CA ILE A 42 2.86 -0.17 -9.58
C ILE A 42 2.89 1.31 -9.18
N GLN A 43 2.03 2.11 -9.81
CA GLN A 43 1.87 3.55 -9.61
C GLN A 43 0.40 3.86 -9.31
N PRO A 44 0.08 5.00 -8.66
CA PRO A 44 -1.29 5.37 -8.29
C PRO A 44 -2.30 5.28 -9.46
N ARG A 45 -1.93 5.80 -10.64
CA ARG A 45 -2.75 5.74 -11.86
C ARG A 45 -3.17 4.34 -12.31
N HIS A 46 -2.42 3.29 -11.95
CA HIS A 46 -2.78 1.92 -12.32
C HIS A 46 -4.01 1.43 -11.53
N PHE A 47 -4.22 1.91 -10.29
CA PHE A 47 -5.42 1.58 -9.53
C PHE A 47 -6.68 2.21 -10.14
N LEU A 48 -6.58 3.47 -10.59
CA LEU A 48 -7.69 4.15 -11.30
C LEU A 48 -8.02 3.44 -12.62
N SER A 49 -6.98 3.05 -13.37
CA SER A 49 -7.13 2.25 -14.59
C SER A 49 -7.81 0.89 -14.32
N THR A 50 -7.45 0.24 -13.21
CA THR A 50 -8.06 -1.03 -12.80
C THR A 50 -9.52 -0.85 -12.43
N ALA A 51 -9.85 0.20 -11.67
CA ALA A 51 -11.23 0.54 -11.31
C ALA A 51 -12.09 0.72 -12.56
N LYS A 52 -11.62 1.52 -13.52
CA LYS A 52 -12.31 1.74 -14.79
C LYS A 52 -12.56 0.44 -15.56
N GLN A 53 -11.57 -0.45 -15.64
CA GLN A 53 -11.71 -1.75 -16.32
C GLN A 53 -12.67 -2.70 -15.59
N ALA A 54 -12.76 -2.62 -14.26
CA ALA A 54 -13.69 -3.39 -13.46
C ALA A 54 -15.13 -2.81 -13.47
N GLY A 55 -15.39 -1.75 -14.26
CA GLY A 55 -16.68 -1.07 -14.28
C GLY A 55 -16.95 -0.20 -13.04
N PHE A 56 -15.92 0.06 -12.23
CA PHE A 56 -16.00 0.90 -11.04
C PHE A 56 -15.78 2.38 -11.41
N ASN A 57 -16.55 3.28 -10.79
CA ASN A 57 -16.46 4.70 -11.08
C ASN A 57 -15.08 5.27 -10.70
N GLU A 58 -14.41 5.90 -11.66
CA GLU A 58 -13.04 6.41 -11.48
C GLU A 58 -12.97 7.56 -10.47
N LYS A 59 -13.98 8.43 -10.43
CA LYS A 59 -14.07 9.52 -9.45
C LYS A 59 -14.22 8.96 -8.03
N THR A 60 -15.10 7.97 -7.86
CA THR A 60 -15.26 7.26 -6.59
C THR A 60 -13.97 6.55 -6.17
N ALA A 61 -13.27 5.88 -7.09
CA ALA A 61 -11.99 5.24 -6.78
C ALA A 61 -10.93 6.26 -6.33
N ARG A 62 -10.86 7.41 -7.01
CA ARG A 62 -9.96 8.50 -6.62
C ARG A 62 -10.30 9.02 -5.23
N THR A 63 -11.58 9.27 -4.93
CA THR A 63 -12.02 9.72 -3.60
C THR A 63 -11.62 8.73 -2.52
N LEU A 64 -11.89 7.43 -2.69
CA LEU A 64 -11.52 6.41 -1.72
C LEU A 64 -10.01 6.34 -1.47
N VAL A 65 -9.19 6.45 -2.52
CA VAL A 65 -7.73 6.46 -2.35
C VAL A 65 -7.27 7.69 -1.58
N VAL A 66 -7.83 8.87 -1.88
CA VAL A 66 -7.50 10.11 -1.17
C VAL A 66 -7.89 10.00 0.31
N GLU A 67 -9.12 9.57 0.61
CA GLU A 67 -9.59 9.34 1.99
C GLU A 67 -8.68 8.37 2.76
N MET A 68 -8.21 7.30 2.12
CA MET A 68 -7.27 6.36 2.74
C MET A 68 -5.89 6.99 3.03
N MET A 69 -5.42 7.90 2.18
CA MET A 69 -4.14 8.58 2.39
C MET A 69 -4.24 9.65 3.47
N ASP A 70 -5.35 10.40 3.50
CA ASP A 70 -5.62 11.46 4.48
C ASP A 70 -5.75 10.89 5.90
N ALA A 71 -6.38 9.72 6.04
CA ALA A 71 -6.52 9.05 7.34
C ALA A 71 -5.21 8.38 7.84
N LEU A 72 -4.17 8.28 7.00
CA LEU A 72 -3.05 7.38 7.28
C LEU A 72 -2.23 7.80 8.51
N ASP A 73 -2.02 9.10 8.73
CA ASP A 73 -1.25 9.58 9.89
C ASP A 73 -1.94 9.26 11.21
N GLU A 74 -3.25 9.51 11.28
CA GLU A 74 -4.04 9.22 12.47
C GLU A 74 -4.04 7.72 12.76
N VAL A 75 -4.23 6.89 11.72
CA VAL A 75 -4.16 5.43 11.84
C VAL A 75 -2.80 4.98 12.36
N ILE A 76 -1.70 5.53 11.82
CA ILE A 76 -0.37 5.16 12.28
C ILE A 76 -0.16 5.55 13.74
N ALA A 77 -0.52 6.78 14.15
CA ALA A 77 -0.37 7.22 15.54
C ALA A 77 -1.19 6.34 16.50
N ARG A 78 -2.41 5.98 16.12
CA ARG A 78 -3.25 5.06 16.90
C ARG A 78 -2.62 3.67 17.02
N ILE A 79 -2.08 3.13 15.94
CA ILE A 79 -1.43 1.81 15.97
C ILE A 79 -0.15 1.86 16.81
N GLU A 80 0.66 2.92 16.71
CA GLU A 80 1.85 3.11 17.54
C GLU A 80 1.50 3.06 19.04
N ALA A 81 0.38 3.67 19.45
CA ALA A 81 -0.11 3.61 20.83
C ALA A 81 -0.71 2.25 21.26
N MET A 82 -1.03 1.37 20.30
CA MET A 82 -1.60 0.03 20.55
C MET A 82 -0.55 -1.08 20.54
N ILE A 83 0.68 -0.79 20.10
CA ILE A 83 1.76 -1.78 20.08
C ILE A 83 2.19 -2.07 21.53
N PRO A 84 2.17 -3.35 21.98
CA PRO A 84 2.60 -3.71 23.32
C PRO A 84 4.10 -3.48 23.55
N ASP A 85 4.47 -3.25 24.81
CA ASP A 85 5.86 -3.24 25.24
C ASP A 85 6.56 -4.55 24.86
N GLY A 86 7.76 -4.44 24.29
CA GLY A 86 8.56 -5.60 23.85
C GLY A 86 8.20 -6.16 22.48
N PHE A 87 7.25 -5.56 21.75
CA PHE A 87 7.03 -5.92 20.34
C PHE A 87 8.27 -5.58 19.49
N PRO A 88 8.69 -6.43 18.54
CA PRO A 88 9.92 -6.18 17.78
C PRO A 88 9.83 -4.94 16.88
N ASP A 89 10.66 -3.94 17.18
CA ASP A 89 10.83 -2.75 16.32
C ASP A 89 11.29 -3.09 14.91
N THR A 90 12.03 -4.20 14.76
CA THR A 90 12.46 -4.74 13.46
C THR A 90 11.30 -5.17 12.56
N ILE A 91 10.08 -5.26 13.10
CA ILE A 91 8.85 -5.54 12.38
C ILE A 91 7.98 -4.28 12.26
N ALA A 92 7.66 -3.62 13.39
CA ALA A 92 6.74 -2.48 13.40
C ALA A 92 7.29 -1.29 12.60
N THR A 93 8.53 -0.88 12.90
CA THR A 93 9.13 0.32 12.32
C THR A 93 9.23 0.27 10.79
N PRO A 94 9.70 -0.82 10.15
CA PRO A 94 9.69 -0.93 8.69
C PRO A 94 8.32 -0.80 8.05
N ILE A 95 7.27 -1.35 8.68
CA ILE A 95 5.91 -1.31 8.16
C ILE A 95 5.37 0.12 8.23
N LEU A 96 5.38 0.72 9.42
CA LEU A 96 4.82 2.06 9.65
C LEU A 96 5.59 3.14 8.89
N THR A 97 6.92 3.07 8.83
CA THR A 97 7.75 3.97 8.02
C THR A 97 7.41 3.85 6.54
N SER A 98 7.20 2.62 6.06
CA SER A 98 6.89 2.40 4.64
C SER A 98 5.48 2.84 4.28
N MET A 99 4.52 2.76 5.21
CA MET A 99 3.18 3.33 5.05
C MET A 99 3.26 4.84 4.78
N ARG A 100 4.00 5.59 5.61
CA ARG A 100 4.24 7.04 5.41
C ARG A 100 4.85 7.33 4.04
N LYS A 101 5.89 6.58 3.66
CA LYS A 101 6.53 6.71 2.33
C LYS A 101 5.56 6.44 1.17
N GLN A 102 4.65 5.47 1.29
CA GLN A 102 3.67 5.22 0.25
C GLN A 102 2.64 6.36 0.15
N ARG A 103 2.17 6.91 1.27
CA ARG A 103 1.31 8.11 1.25
C ARG A 103 1.96 9.24 0.46
N ASP A 104 3.20 9.58 0.79
CA ASP A 104 3.91 10.69 0.13
C ASP A 104 4.06 10.44 -1.38
N ARG A 105 4.38 9.21 -1.75
CA ARG A 105 4.44 8.78 -3.15
C ARG A 105 3.09 8.87 -3.86
N TYR A 106 2.00 8.56 -3.16
CA TYR A 106 0.65 8.65 -3.71
C TYR A 106 0.23 10.11 -3.90
N ALA A 107 0.48 10.98 -2.92
CA ALA A 107 0.20 12.41 -3.02
C ALA A 107 0.91 13.02 -4.24
N ALA A 108 2.23 12.79 -4.38
CA ALA A 108 3.00 13.26 -5.53
C ALA A 108 2.54 12.67 -6.88
N GLY A 109 1.93 11.47 -6.86
CA GLY A 109 1.46 10.78 -8.07
C GLY A 109 0.03 11.11 -8.49
N LEU A 110 -0.74 11.85 -7.68
CA LEU A 110 -2.11 12.26 -7.97
C LEU A 110 -2.20 13.69 -8.55
N GLU A 111 -1.13 14.48 -8.41
CA GLU A 111 -0.97 15.85 -8.94
C GLU A 111 -0.52 15.88 -10.41
N ASN A 112 -0.14 14.74 -10.98
CA ASN A 112 0.32 14.58 -12.37
C ASN A 112 -0.71 13.87 -13.25
#